data_AF-A0A524N9U7-F1
#
_entry.id   AF-A0A524N9U7-F1
#
_cell.length_a   1.000
_cell.length_b   1.000
_cell.length_c   1.000
_cell.angle_alpha   90.00
_cell.angle_beta   90.00
_cell.angle_gamma   90.00
#
_symmetry.space_group_name_H-M   'P 1'
#
loop_
_entity.id
_entity.type
_entity.pdbx_description
1 polymer ?
#
loop_
_entity_poly.entity_id
_entity_poly.type
_entity_poly.pdbx_seq_one_letter_code
_entity_poly.pdbx_strand_id
1 'polypeptide(L)'
;LRFFAGDYKGDPCADPELVEKGYSRGVPMGGELGALRKKKSPMFVVSAFKDPGGGGDPSTPLQRVQIIKGWLDELGQTHEEVFEVAGDPDNGATVDTDTCTPAGTGFDSLCAVWEDPGFDPAQRAFYYARVIENPVCRWSTHLCNAEGVDCDIPASIPAGLENCCEYGAPLTIQERAWSSPIWYRPESIGKFKGAVKVKGEGKDTVKLKASLQSVPAELDPNTEDITITVTDDDTIYAATISAGTMTEKKPGAVWALSEPSGTPDGIKKATFKINAKGEGKLSVSTVSLDLANADLTNHFVETTITASTYSARHSRLWTVKGVSLKSQN
;
A
#
# COMPACT_ATOMS: atom_id res chain seq x y z
N LEU A 1 12.93 3.09 -3.24
CA LEU A 1 12.25 2.46 -2.09
C LEU A 1 11.12 1.55 -2.56
N ARG A 2 11.04 0.33 -2.04
CA ARG A 2 9.91 -0.59 -2.16
C ARG A 2 9.49 -1.05 -0.76
N PHE A 3 8.19 -1.16 -0.52
CA PHE A 3 7.65 -1.61 0.76
C PHE A 3 6.43 -2.51 0.51
N PHE A 4 6.42 -3.67 1.18
CA PHE A 4 5.38 -4.69 1.02
C PHE A 4 4.96 -5.27 2.38
N ALA A 5 3.73 -5.78 2.47
CA ALA A 5 3.25 -6.58 3.59
C ALA A 5 2.70 -7.94 3.10
N GLY A 6 3.02 -9.04 3.76
CA GLY A 6 2.54 -10.37 3.34
C GLY A 6 2.94 -11.53 4.27
N ASP A 7 2.67 -12.75 3.82
CA ASP A 7 3.14 -14.01 4.45
C ASP A 7 4.24 -14.59 3.55
N TYR A 8 5.49 -14.16 3.76
CA TYR A 8 6.64 -14.62 2.99
C TYR A 8 7.24 -15.89 3.60
N LYS A 9 7.93 -16.68 2.78
CA LYS A 9 8.70 -17.84 3.24
C LYS A 9 10.18 -17.56 3.07
N GLY A 10 10.98 -17.94 4.04
CA GLY A 10 12.42 -17.68 4.03
C GLY A 10 12.72 -16.21 4.32
N ASP A 11 13.86 -15.74 3.85
CA ASP A 11 14.28 -14.35 3.95
C ASP A 11 14.07 -13.65 2.60
N PRO A 12 13.02 -12.81 2.44
CA PRO A 12 12.83 -11.97 1.27
C PRO A 12 14.05 -11.15 0.88
N CYS A 13 14.84 -10.66 1.83
CA CYS A 13 15.98 -9.79 1.54
C CYS A 13 17.14 -10.52 0.85
N ALA A 14 17.22 -11.84 0.98
CA ALA A 14 18.17 -12.68 0.26
C ALA A 14 17.64 -13.14 -1.12
N ASP A 15 16.39 -12.81 -1.46
CA ASP A 15 15.72 -13.27 -2.68
C ASP A 15 15.95 -12.27 -3.83
N PRO A 16 16.64 -12.66 -4.93
CA PRO A 16 16.85 -11.76 -6.07
C PRO A 16 15.53 -11.39 -6.77
N GLU A 17 14.46 -12.15 -6.55
CA GLU A 17 13.12 -11.90 -7.09
C GLU A 17 12.22 -11.18 -6.06
N LEU A 18 12.78 -10.55 -5.02
CA LEU A 18 12.03 -9.85 -3.95
C LEU A 18 10.92 -8.97 -4.52
N VAL A 19 11.22 -8.15 -5.51
CA VAL A 19 10.25 -7.18 -6.05
C VAL A 19 9.10 -7.89 -6.77
N GLU A 20 9.41 -8.89 -7.60
CA GLU A 20 8.39 -9.67 -8.31
C GLU A 20 7.51 -10.48 -7.34
N LYS A 21 8.12 -11.13 -6.35
CA LYS A 21 7.41 -11.84 -5.27
C LYS A 21 6.60 -10.90 -4.39
N GLY A 22 7.13 -9.71 -4.13
CA GLY A 22 6.46 -8.63 -3.41
C GLY A 22 5.15 -8.22 -4.07
N TYR A 23 5.19 -7.96 -5.38
CA TYR A 23 3.99 -7.59 -6.14
C TYR A 23 3.03 -8.74 -6.40
N SER A 24 3.52 -9.97 -6.56
CA SER A 24 2.66 -11.13 -6.85
C SER A 24 2.03 -11.76 -5.61
N ARG A 25 2.65 -11.65 -4.42
CA ARG A 25 2.21 -12.32 -3.19
C ARG A 25 1.92 -11.37 -2.02
N GLY A 26 2.40 -10.14 -2.08
CA GLY A 26 2.24 -9.15 -1.01
C GLY A 26 1.24 -8.05 -1.34
N VAL A 27 1.06 -7.16 -0.36
CA VAL A 27 0.40 -5.86 -0.49
C VAL A 27 1.49 -4.82 -0.66
N PRO A 28 1.60 -4.13 -1.80
CA PRO A 28 2.56 -3.04 -1.95
C PRO A 28 2.12 -1.80 -1.15
N MET A 29 3.08 -0.92 -0.88
CA MET A 29 2.82 0.45 -0.41
C MET A 29 1.67 1.12 -1.16
N GLY A 30 0.80 1.82 -0.42
CA GLY A 30 -0.44 2.41 -0.94
C GLY A 30 -1.63 1.44 -0.96
N GLY A 31 -1.41 0.15 -0.70
CA GLY A 31 -2.45 -0.86 -0.68
C GLY A 31 -3.18 -1.00 0.66
N GLU A 32 -4.21 -1.84 0.66
CA GLU A 32 -4.98 -2.24 1.84
C GLU A 32 -4.78 -3.75 2.11
N LEU A 33 -4.45 -4.04 3.36
CA LEU A 33 -4.32 -5.36 3.94
C LEU A 33 -5.58 -5.63 4.76
N GLY A 34 -6.40 -6.55 4.28
CA GLY A 34 -7.54 -7.04 5.01
C GLY A 34 -7.15 -8.01 6.12
N ALA A 35 -8.16 -8.69 6.65
CA ALA A 35 -8.00 -9.58 7.78
C ALA A 35 -7.01 -10.75 7.54
N LEU A 36 -6.20 -11.05 8.55
CA LEU A 36 -5.13 -12.04 8.47
C LEU A 36 -5.57 -13.40 9.01
N ARG A 37 -5.42 -14.46 8.20
CA ARG A 37 -5.87 -15.83 8.53
C ARG A 37 -5.35 -16.35 9.88
N LYS A 38 -4.10 -16.03 10.22
CA LYS A 38 -3.46 -16.48 11.48
C LYS A 38 -3.64 -15.50 12.63
N LYS A 39 -4.28 -14.33 12.41
CA LYS A 39 -4.37 -13.21 13.36
C LYS A 39 -3.02 -12.83 13.97
N LYS A 40 -1.95 -12.95 13.18
CA LYS A 40 -0.58 -12.57 13.53
C LYS A 40 -0.16 -11.41 12.64
N SER A 41 0.80 -10.64 13.11
CA SER A 41 1.45 -9.58 12.33
C SER A 41 1.83 -10.10 10.94
N PRO A 42 1.59 -9.32 9.87
CA PRO A 42 2.16 -9.64 8.57
C PRO A 42 3.66 -9.38 8.62
N MET A 43 4.42 -10.04 7.75
CA MET A 43 5.80 -9.65 7.51
C MET A 43 5.79 -8.41 6.62
N PHE A 44 6.42 -7.35 7.10
CA PHE A 44 6.73 -6.17 6.33
C PHE A 44 8.13 -6.29 5.76
N VAL A 45 8.27 -6.04 4.46
CA VAL A 45 9.55 -6.08 3.76
C VAL A 45 9.81 -4.71 3.15
N VAL A 46 10.94 -4.12 3.51
CA VAL A 46 11.41 -2.85 2.95
C VAL A 46 12.72 -3.07 2.23
N SER A 47 12.86 -2.47 1.04
CA SER A 47 14.09 -2.46 0.25
C SER A 47 14.34 -1.05 -0.26
N ALA A 48 15.52 -0.52 0.03
CA ALA A 48 15.93 0.82 -0.37
C ALA A 48 17.35 0.80 -0.93
N PHE A 49 17.59 1.71 -1.86
CA PHE A 49 18.90 1.98 -2.46
C PHE A 49 19.13 3.48 -2.29
N LYS A 50 20.38 3.88 -2.10
CA LYS A 50 20.76 5.29 -2.19
C LYS A 50 20.43 5.84 -3.57
N ASP A 51 20.24 7.15 -3.67
CA ASP A 51 20.13 7.81 -4.96
C ASP A 51 21.43 7.56 -5.75
N PRO A 52 21.40 7.11 -7.02
CA PRO A 52 22.62 6.87 -7.80
C PRO A 52 23.44 8.16 -8.06
N GLY A 53 22.87 9.34 -7.79
CA GLY A 53 23.44 10.63 -8.15
C GLY A 53 23.28 10.95 -9.63
N GLY A 54 23.75 12.12 -10.05
CA GLY A 54 23.71 12.58 -11.44
C GLY A 54 24.56 13.83 -11.65
N GLY A 55 24.98 14.12 -12.88
CA GLY A 55 25.64 15.40 -13.21
C GLY A 55 27.01 15.66 -12.58
N GLY A 56 27.60 14.69 -11.87
CA GLY A 56 28.83 14.86 -11.09
C GLY A 56 28.58 15.09 -9.59
N ASP A 57 27.32 15.16 -9.16
CA ASP A 57 26.96 15.31 -7.76
C ASP A 57 27.18 13.99 -6.99
N PRO A 58 27.78 14.05 -5.79
CA PRO A 58 28.02 12.87 -4.98
C PRO A 58 26.70 12.25 -4.50
N SER A 59 26.62 10.93 -4.56
CA SER A 59 25.53 10.15 -3.97
C SER A 59 25.72 10.06 -2.45
N THR A 60 24.66 10.36 -1.68
CA THR A 60 24.67 10.25 -0.22
C THR A 60 24.30 8.82 0.21
N PRO A 61 25.15 8.14 1.01
CA PRO A 61 24.79 6.83 1.55
C PRO A 61 23.56 6.87 2.46
N LEU A 62 22.79 5.79 2.47
CA LEU A 62 21.70 5.60 3.42
C LEU A 62 22.26 5.47 4.85
N GLN A 63 21.54 6.02 5.83
CA GLN A 63 21.86 5.86 7.25
C GLN A 63 21.02 4.73 7.85
N ARG A 64 19.69 4.81 7.69
CA ARG A 64 18.74 3.89 8.33
C ARG A 64 17.40 3.79 7.62
N VAL A 65 16.66 2.75 7.97
CA VAL A 65 15.27 2.53 7.58
C VAL A 65 14.42 2.37 8.82
N GLN A 66 13.30 3.06 8.83
CA GLN A 66 12.27 2.99 9.85
C GLN A 66 10.98 2.45 9.26
N ILE A 67 10.19 1.77 10.08
CA ILE A 67 8.76 1.55 9.85
C ILE A 67 8.00 2.35 10.89
N ILE A 68 7.04 3.14 10.42
CA ILE A 68 6.18 3.94 11.28
C ILE A 68 4.80 3.31 11.26
N LYS A 69 4.28 3.00 12.45
CA LYS A 69 2.93 2.50 12.67
C LYS A 69 2.07 3.63 13.22
N GLY A 70 0.88 3.82 12.67
CA GLY A 70 -0.15 4.68 13.27
C GLY A 70 -1.45 3.93 13.49
N TRP A 71 -2.16 4.21 14.58
CA TRP A 71 -3.43 3.57 14.92
C TRP A 71 -4.33 4.47 15.76
N LEU A 72 -5.57 4.05 15.94
CA LEU A 72 -6.51 4.63 16.90
C LEU A 72 -6.73 3.67 18.06
N ASP A 73 -6.77 4.19 19.28
CA ASP A 73 -7.22 3.41 20.44
C ASP A 73 -8.75 3.33 20.54
N GLU A 74 -9.25 2.63 21.56
CA GLU A 74 -10.69 2.46 21.81
C GLU A 74 -11.43 3.79 22.10
N LEU A 75 -10.70 4.83 22.50
CA LEU A 75 -11.23 6.18 22.74
C LEU A 75 -11.16 7.08 21.49
N GLY A 76 -10.61 6.55 20.39
CA GLY A 76 -10.41 7.29 19.14
C GLY A 76 -9.21 8.24 19.15
N GLN A 77 -8.27 8.09 20.10
CA GLN A 77 -7.04 8.89 20.11
C GLN A 77 -6.01 8.30 19.14
N THR A 78 -5.29 9.17 18.45
CA THR A 78 -4.23 8.79 17.50
C THR A 78 -2.93 8.47 18.22
N HIS A 79 -2.33 7.35 17.86
CA HIS A 79 -1.02 6.93 18.32
C HIS A 79 -0.10 6.71 17.13
N GLU A 80 1.19 6.99 17.31
CA GLU A 80 2.25 6.72 16.34
C GLU A 80 3.46 6.11 17.07
N GLU A 81 4.08 5.11 16.46
CA GLU A 81 5.32 4.51 16.94
C GLU A 81 6.30 4.33 15.78
N VAL A 82 7.58 4.65 16.05
CA VAL A 82 8.67 4.58 15.07
C VAL A 82 9.58 3.41 15.44
N PHE A 83 9.76 2.48 14.52
CA PHE A 83 10.65 1.34 14.67
C PHE A 83 11.85 1.50 13.76
N GLU A 84 13.06 1.48 14.32
CA GLU A 84 14.29 1.33 13.54
C GLU A 84 14.41 -0.15 13.11
N VAL A 85 14.45 -0.41 11.79
CA VAL A 85 14.40 -1.79 11.27
C VAL A 85 15.65 -2.21 10.50
N ALA A 86 16.46 -1.26 10.03
CA ALA A 86 17.77 -1.52 9.43
C ALA A 86 18.66 -0.27 9.43
N GLY A 87 19.96 -0.48 9.31
CA GLY A 87 20.98 0.58 9.37
C GLY A 87 21.28 0.99 10.81
N ASP A 88 21.87 2.17 10.98
CA ASP A 88 22.33 2.67 12.27
C ASP A 88 22.18 4.20 12.34
N PRO A 89 21.29 4.75 13.20
CA PRO A 89 21.17 6.19 13.39
C PRO A 89 22.44 6.85 13.93
N ASP A 90 23.30 6.08 14.61
CA ASP A 90 24.50 6.56 15.30
C ASP A 90 25.79 6.16 14.54
N ASN A 91 25.69 5.94 13.21
CA ASN A 91 26.81 5.50 12.34
C ASN A 91 27.99 6.49 12.21
N GLY A 92 27.96 7.61 12.93
CA GLY A 92 29.02 8.62 12.96
C GLY A 92 29.17 9.42 11.66
N ALA A 93 28.22 9.35 10.73
CA ALA A 93 28.26 10.13 9.50
C ALA A 93 28.00 11.62 9.75
N THR A 94 28.79 12.48 9.11
CA THR A 94 28.73 13.94 9.25
C THR A 94 28.94 14.63 7.91
N VAL A 95 28.79 15.95 7.89
CA VAL A 95 29.19 16.81 6.78
C VAL A 95 29.89 18.04 7.35
N ASP A 96 31.02 18.41 6.76
CA ASP A 96 31.71 19.66 7.07
C ASP A 96 30.87 20.82 6.51
N THR A 97 30.43 21.75 7.37
CA THR A 97 29.54 22.84 6.96
C THR A 97 30.24 23.93 6.15
N ASP A 98 31.57 24.04 6.23
CA ASP A 98 32.34 25.07 5.54
C ASP A 98 32.67 24.64 4.10
N THR A 99 32.79 23.34 3.87
CA THR A 99 33.13 22.77 2.56
C THR A 99 32.02 21.92 1.94
N CYS A 100 31.01 21.57 2.72
CA CYS A 100 29.97 20.59 2.37
C CYS A 100 30.52 19.21 1.98
N THR A 101 31.68 18.85 2.52
CA THR A 101 32.30 17.53 2.31
C THR A 101 31.71 16.50 3.28
N PRO A 102 31.07 15.41 2.80
CA PRO A 102 30.57 14.37 3.68
C PRO A 102 31.70 13.50 4.24
N ALA A 103 31.50 12.97 5.44
CA ALA A 103 32.41 12.05 6.12
C ALA A 103 31.64 10.91 6.83
N GLY A 104 32.34 9.80 7.08
CA GLY A 104 31.78 8.63 7.76
C GLY A 104 31.25 7.56 6.81
N THR A 105 30.72 6.49 7.40
CA THR A 105 30.20 5.32 6.67
C THR A 105 28.70 5.42 6.42
N GLY A 106 28.17 4.54 5.58
CA GLY A 106 26.73 4.35 5.38
C GLY A 106 26.47 3.18 4.46
N PHE A 107 25.25 3.09 3.94
CA PHE A 107 24.80 1.94 3.16
C PHE A 107 24.40 2.33 1.75
N ASP A 108 24.86 1.58 0.76
CA ASP A 108 24.39 1.74 -0.63
C ASP A 108 22.98 1.18 -0.82
N SER A 109 22.62 0.17 -0.03
CA SER A 109 21.29 -0.41 0.04
C SER A 109 21.00 -0.94 1.43
N LEU A 110 19.72 -0.92 1.81
CA LEU A 110 19.21 -1.50 3.04
C LEU A 110 17.99 -2.35 2.71
N CYS A 111 17.91 -3.52 3.35
CA CYS A 111 16.73 -4.37 3.30
C CYS A 111 16.41 -4.88 4.71
N ALA A 112 15.13 -4.88 5.06
CA ALA A 112 14.67 -5.42 6.34
C ALA A 112 13.38 -6.22 6.15
N VAL A 113 13.25 -7.26 6.97
CA VAL A 113 12.01 -7.99 7.20
C VAL A 113 11.62 -7.76 8.67
N TRP A 114 10.44 -7.22 8.90
CA TRP A 114 9.99 -6.80 10.22
C TRP A 114 8.55 -7.23 10.45
N GLU A 115 8.24 -7.63 11.69
CA GLU A 115 6.88 -7.89 12.15
C GLU A 115 6.58 -6.93 13.29
N ASP A 116 5.38 -6.33 13.28
CA ASP A 116 4.90 -5.50 14.39
C ASP A 116 4.79 -6.32 15.70
N PRO A 117 5.61 -6.03 16.74
CA PRO A 117 5.58 -6.76 18.00
C PRO A 117 4.32 -6.46 18.83
N GLY A 118 3.69 -5.31 18.60
CA GLY A 118 2.44 -4.86 19.23
C GLY A 118 1.23 -5.05 18.33
N PHE A 119 1.27 -6.00 17.39
CA PHE A 119 0.18 -6.19 16.43
C PHE A 119 -1.10 -6.67 17.11
N ASP A 120 -2.15 -5.86 17.01
CA ASP A 120 -3.51 -6.25 17.37
C ASP A 120 -4.33 -6.54 16.10
N PRO A 121 -4.75 -7.80 15.86
CA PRO A 121 -5.55 -8.15 14.70
C PRO A 121 -6.95 -7.50 14.67
N ALA A 122 -7.44 -6.95 15.78
CA ALA A 122 -8.73 -6.27 15.85
C ALA A 122 -8.62 -4.73 15.66
N GLN A 123 -7.39 -4.19 15.65
CA GLN A 123 -7.16 -2.76 15.57
C GLN A 123 -6.84 -2.32 14.15
N ARG A 124 -7.50 -1.26 13.67
CA ARG A 124 -7.10 -0.60 12.42
C ARG A 124 -5.75 0.09 12.64
N ALA A 125 -4.84 -0.09 11.68
CA ALA A 125 -3.54 0.56 11.71
C ALA A 125 -3.11 0.92 10.29
N PHE A 126 -2.09 1.76 10.16
CA PHE A 126 -1.36 1.96 8.92
C PHE A 126 0.14 1.88 9.17
N TYR A 127 0.89 1.48 8.14
CA TYR A 127 2.34 1.32 8.21
C TYR A 127 2.97 2.00 7.00
N TYR A 128 4.00 2.81 7.19
CA TYR A 128 4.82 3.30 6.09
C TYR A 128 6.30 3.18 6.43
N ALA A 129 7.13 2.99 5.41
CA ALA A 129 8.57 2.99 5.54
C ALA A 129 9.12 4.41 5.39
N ARG A 130 10.08 4.78 6.22
CA ARG A 130 10.87 6.00 6.10
C ARG A 130 12.34 5.65 6.01
N VAL A 131 12.97 6.00 4.91
CA VAL A 131 14.41 5.83 4.68
C VAL A 131 15.07 7.18 4.89
N ILE A 132 16.18 7.18 5.63
CA ILE A 132 16.92 8.40 5.98
C ILE A 132 18.37 8.19 5.54
N GLU A 133 18.90 9.15 4.80
CA GLU A 133 20.31 9.16 4.40
C GLU A 133 21.21 9.86 5.42
N ASN A 134 22.52 9.73 5.23
CA ASN A 134 23.49 10.45 6.03
C ASN A 134 23.29 11.98 5.92
N PRO A 135 23.76 12.77 6.90
CA PRO A 135 23.64 14.22 6.83
C PRO A 135 24.30 14.83 5.61
N VAL A 136 23.64 15.83 5.02
CA VAL A 136 24.12 16.64 3.90
C VAL A 136 24.00 18.13 4.24
N CYS A 137 24.78 18.97 3.58
CA CYS A 137 24.57 20.41 3.65
C CYS A 137 23.18 20.75 3.09
N ARG A 138 22.52 21.72 3.71
CA ARG A 138 21.33 22.33 3.12
C ARG A 138 21.74 23.13 1.89
N TRP A 139 20.82 23.29 0.92
CA TRP A 139 21.06 24.11 -0.27
C TRP A 139 21.55 25.54 0.06
N SER A 140 21.05 26.13 1.16
CA SER A 140 21.45 27.45 1.62
C SER A 140 22.92 27.48 2.04
N THR A 141 23.40 26.43 2.70
CA THR A 141 24.82 26.29 3.09
C THR A 141 25.71 26.20 1.86
N HIS A 142 25.32 25.40 0.86
CA HIS A 142 26.02 25.34 -0.41
C HIS A 142 26.12 26.71 -1.09
N LEU A 143 25.04 27.51 -1.08
CA LEU A 143 25.03 28.84 -1.66
C LEU A 143 25.96 29.81 -0.91
N CYS A 144 25.91 29.84 0.42
CA CYS A 144 26.78 30.69 1.23
C CYS A 144 28.27 30.38 0.99
N ASN A 145 28.61 29.08 0.94
CA ASN A 145 29.99 28.64 0.69
C ASN A 145 30.45 28.99 -0.74
N ALA A 146 29.56 28.84 -1.73
CA ALA A 146 29.86 29.17 -3.13
C ALA A 146 30.12 30.68 -3.34
N GLU A 147 29.42 31.53 -2.61
CA GLU A 147 29.59 32.99 -2.65
C GLU A 147 30.69 33.49 -1.71
N GLY A 148 31.36 32.59 -0.98
CA GLY A 148 32.46 32.94 -0.08
C GLY A 148 32.03 33.82 1.10
N VAL A 149 30.80 33.64 1.58
CA VAL A 149 30.29 34.38 2.72
C VAL A 149 31.05 33.97 3.99
N ASP A 150 31.65 34.95 4.64
CA ASP A 150 32.35 34.84 5.92
C ASP A 150 31.65 35.73 6.94
N CYS A 151 30.99 35.10 7.92
CA CYS A 151 30.19 35.81 8.92
C CYS A 151 31.03 36.66 9.89
N ASP A 152 32.34 36.44 9.97
CA ASP A 152 33.25 37.29 10.74
C ASP A 152 33.66 38.56 9.94
N ILE A 153 33.38 38.59 8.63
CA ILE A 153 33.70 39.68 7.73
C ILE A 153 32.40 40.22 7.12
N PRO A 154 31.76 41.24 7.73
CA PRO A 154 30.47 41.78 7.22
C PRO A 154 30.50 42.24 5.76
N ALA A 155 31.67 42.64 5.26
CA ALA A 155 31.85 43.04 3.86
C ALA A 155 31.82 41.87 2.86
N SER A 156 31.94 40.62 3.33
CA SER A 156 31.86 39.42 2.50
C SER A 156 30.41 39.04 2.18
N ILE A 157 29.42 39.59 2.90
CA ILE A 157 28.01 39.21 2.81
C ILE A 157 27.33 39.99 1.68
N PRO A 158 27.00 39.36 0.54
CA PRO A 158 26.29 40.02 -0.54
C PRO A 158 24.84 40.37 -0.14
N ALA A 159 24.27 41.39 -0.78
CA ALA A 159 22.88 41.75 -0.58
C ALA A 159 21.95 40.56 -0.90
N GLY A 160 21.07 40.20 0.03
CA GLY A 160 20.17 39.05 -0.07
C GLY A 160 20.70 37.74 0.54
N LEU A 161 21.95 37.72 1.02
CA LEU A 161 22.57 36.58 1.71
C LEU A 161 22.84 36.87 3.19
N GLU A 162 22.22 37.89 3.77
CA GLU A 162 22.32 38.22 5.20
C GLU A 162 21.93 37.02 6.08
N ASN A 163 21.00 36.20 5.57
CA ASN A 163 20.54 34.98 6.22
C ASN A 163 21.61 33.90 6.40
N CYS A 164 22.74 33.97 5.66
CA CYS A 164 23.88 33.09 5.89
C CYS A 164 24.46 33.27 7.30
N CYS A 165 24.32 34.47 7.87
CA CYS A 165 24.92 34.85 9.16
C CYS A 165 23.90 35.29 10.22
N GLU A 166 22.66 35.64 9.83
CA GLU A 166 21.63 36.12 10.75
C GLU A 166 20.71 35.02 11.32
N TYR A 167 20.62 33.83 10.72
CA TYR A 167 19.59 32.84 11.08
C TYR A 167 20.14 31.53 11.64
N GLY A 168 19.62 31.11 12.81
CA GLY A 168 19.84 29.80 13.42
C GLY A 168 19.17 28.62 12.68
N ALA A 169 19.03 28.70 11.36
CA ALA A 169 18.59 27.57 10.55
C ALA A 169 19.68 26.47 10.58
N PRO A 170 19.31 25.18 10.64
CA PRO A 170 20.30 24.12 10.56
C PRO A 170 21.10 24.21 9.25
N LEU A 171 22.43 24.20 9.36
CA LEU A 171 23.36 24.18 8.23
C LEU A 171 23.33 22.82 7.49
N THR A 172 22.82 21.80 8.15
CA THR A 172 22.75 20.42 7.64
C THR A 172 21.33 19.89 7.74
N ILE A 173 20.99 18.96 6.85
CA ILE A 173 19.73 18.23 6.85
C ILE A 173 20.01 16.74 6.62
N GLN A 174 18.98 15.91 6.81
CA GLN A 174 18.98 14.54 6.31
C GLN A 174 17.81 14.41 5.35
N GLU A 175 18.07 14.05 4.10
CA GLU A 175 17.01 13.77 3.16
C GLU A 175 16.32 12.46 3.50
N ARG A 176 15.07 12.35 3.04
CA ARG A 176 14.18 11.24 3.43
C ARG A 176 13.33 10.80 2.26
N ALA A 177 13.19 9.48 2.11
CA ALA A 177 12.18 8.87 1.25
C ALA A 177 11.13 8.17 2.11
N TRP A 178 9.85 8.42 1.83
CA TRP A 178 8.73 7.85 2.57
C TRP A 178 7.87 7.03 1.60
N SER A 179 7.44 5.83 1.99
CA SER A 179 6.49 5.06 1.20
C SER A 179 5.07 5.60 1.41
N SER A 180 4.17 5.33 0.46
CA SER A 180 2.74 5.40 0.76
C SER A 180 2.38 4.37 1.86
N PRO A 181 1.38 4.66 2.71
CA PRO A 181 1.00 3.73 3.77
C PRO A 181 0.39 2.45 3.21
N ILE A 182 0.68 1.33 3.86
CA ILE A 182 -0.12 0.10 3.79
C ILE A 182 -1.13 0.18 4.92
N TRP A 183 -2.41 0.19 4.57
CA TRP A 183 -3.50 0.21 5.55
C TRP A 183 -3.82 -1.20 6.01
N TYR A 184 -4.00 -1.42 7.31
CA TYR A 184 -4.55 -2.65 7.88
C TYR A 184 -5.97 -2.40 8.39
N ARG A 185 -6.92 -3.16 7.85
CA ARG A 185 -8.35 -3.07 8.21
C ARG A 185 -8.94 -4.46 8.45
N PRO A 186 -9.21 -4.83 9.72
CA PRO A 186 -9.74 -6.16 10.08
C PRO A 186 -11.05 -6.53 9.38
N GLU A 187 -11.87 -5.54 9.03
CA GLU A 187 -13.15 -5.71 8.35
C GLU A 187 -13.04 -5.72 6.81
N SER A 188 -11.86 -5.47 6.24
CA SER A 188 -11.66 -5.48 4.79
C SER A 188 -11.49 -6.90 4.22
N ILE A 189 -11.35 -7.01 2.90
CA ILE A 189 -11.20 -8.24 2.13
C ILE A 189 -9.90 -8.94 2.52
N GLY A 190 -10.01 -9.99 3.35
CA GLY A 190 -8.86 -10.82 3.74
C GLY A 190 -8.40 -11.79 2.65
N LYS A 191 -9.30 -12.18 1.74
CA LYS A 191 -8.95 -13.00 0.57
C LYS A 191 -9.85 -12.72 -0.62
N PHE A 192 -9.25 -12.63 -1.81
CA PHE A 192 -9.99 -12.34 -3.02
C PHE A 192 -9.60 -13.27 -4.17
N LYS A 193 -10.58 -13.80 -4.90
CA LYS A 193 -10.36 -14.52 -6.15
C LYS A 193 -11.22 -13.92 -7.25
N GLY A 194 -10.57 -13.20 -8.16
CA GLY A 194 -11.15 -12.64 -9.37
C GLY A 194 -10.68 -13.41 -10.61
N ALA A 195 -11.57 -13.55 -11.58
CA ALA A 195 -11.24 -13.99 -12.92
C ALA A 195 -12.14 -13.27 -13.93
N VAL A 196 -11.52 -12.57 -14.87
CA VAL A 196 -12.17 -12.04 -16.08
C VAL A 196 -11.76 -12.95 -17.23
N LYS A 197 -12.73 -13.49 -17.95
CA LYS A 197 -12.50 -14.31 -19.15
C LYS A 197 -12.85 -13.46 -20.36
N VAL A 198 -11.85 -13.09 -21.15
CA VAL A 198 -11.99 -12.24 -22.34
C VAL A 198 -11.96 -13.12 -23.59
N LYS A 199 -13.12 -13.34 -24.20
CA LYS A 199 -13.29 -14.06 -25.46
C LYS A 199 -13.60 -13.11 -26.63
N GLY A 200 -14.02 -11.88 -26.35
CA GLY A 200 -14.52 -10.93 -27.35
C GLY A 200 -15.96 -11.23 -27.78
N GLU A 201 -16.49 -10.36 -28.66
CA GLU A 201 -17.83 -10.47 -29.25
C GLU A 201 -18.96 -10.58 -28.20
N GLY A 202 -18.82 -9.87 -27.07
CA GLY A 202 -19.81 -9.90 -25.98
C GLY A 202 -19.92 -11.25 -25.27
N LYS A 203 -18.88 -12.11 -25.32
CA LYS A 203 -18.85 -13.45 -24.69
C LYS A 203 -18.00 -13.50 -23.42
N ASP A 204 -17.67 -12.34 -22.87
CA ASP A 204 -16.78 -12.21 -21.72
C ASP A 204 -17.52 -12.50 -20.42
N THR A 205 -16.81 -12.93 -19.39
CA THR A 205 -17.45 -13.23 -18.10
C THR A 205 -16.57 -12.85 -16.93
N VAL A 206 -17.18 -12.36 -15.85
CA VAL A 206 -16.53 -12.08 -14.58
C VAL A 206 -16.94 -13.12 -13.53
N LYS A 207 -15.98 -13.55 -12.71
CA LYS A 207 -16.22 -14.34 -11.50
C LYS A 207 -15.40 -13.78 -10.34
N LEU A 208 -16.06 -13.27 -9.32
CA LEU A 208 -15.44 -12.67 -8.14
C LEU A 208 -15.82 -13.46 -6.89
N LYS A 209 -14.87 -13.60 -5.96
CA LYS A 209 -15.09 -14.18 -4.64
C LYS A 209 -14.27 -13.41 -3.60
N ALA A 210 -14.93 -12.64 -2.75
CA ALA A 210 -14.31 -11.97 -1.61
C ALA A 210 -14.63 -12.73 -0.33
N SER A 211 -13.63 -12.87 0.54
CA SER A 211 -13.77 -13.45 1.87
C SER A 211 -13.39 -12.39 2.91
N LEU A 212 -14.28 -12.20 3.88
CA LEU A 212 -14.18 -11.24 4.97
C LEU A 212 -14.06 -12.03 6.27
N GLN A 213 -13.16 -11.66 7.18
CA GLN A 213 -13.04 -12.37 8.47
C GLN A 213 -14.06 -11.85 9.50
N SER A 214 -14.47 -10.60 9.36
CA SER A 214 -15.60 -10.00 10.07
C SER A 214 -16.45 -9.26 9.06
N VAL A 215 -17.76 -9.49 9.09
CA VAL A 215 -18.71 -8.74 8.26
C VAL A 215 -19.16 -7.50 9.03
N PRO A 216 -18.95 -6.29 8.50
CA PRO A 216 -19.46 -5.05 9.11
C PRO A 216 -20.98 -5.00 8.99
N ALA A 217 -21.65 -4.29 9.91
CA ALA A 217 -23.11 -4.20 9.94
C ALA A 217 -23.68 -3.50 8.69
N GLU A 218 -22.91 -2.59 8.11
CA GLU A 218 -23.22 -1.85 6.88
C GLU A 218 -23.27 -2.75 5.64
N LEU A 219 -22.71 -3.96 5.69
CA LEU A 219 -22.78 -4.93 4.59
C LEU A 219 -23.98 -5.89 4.77
N ASP A 220 -25.18 -5.33 4.82
CA ASP A 220 -26.45 -6.07 4.91
C ASP A 220 -27.19 -6.06 3.55
N PRO A 221 -27.29 -7.21 2.85
CA PRO A 221 -28.00 -7.29 1.56
C PRO A 221 -29.50 -6.98 1.63
N ASN A 222 -30.11 -6.97 2.81
CA ASN A 222 -31.53 -6.69 2.96
C ASN A 222 -31.83 -5.19 2.94
N THR A 223 -30.91 -4.36 3.43
CA THR A 223 -31.14 -2.94 3.66
C THR A 223 -30.23 -2.03 2.85
N GLU A 224 -29.05 -2.51 2.45
CA GLU A 224 -28.04 -1.71 1.77
C GLU A 224 -27.75 -2.24 0.36
N ASP A 225 -27.52 -1.31 -0.56
CA ASP A 225 -26.98 -1.61 -1.88
C ASP A 225 -25.52 -2.07 -1.73
N ILE A 226 -25.17 -3.18 -2.40
CA ILE A 226 -23.79 -3.68 -2.43
C ILE A 226 -23.22 -3.44 -3.82
N THR A 227 -22.33 -2.47 -3.94
CA THR A 227 -21.63 -2.16 -5.18
C THR A 227 -20.27 -2.84 -5.21
N ILE A 228 -19.92 -3.39 -6.37
CA ILE A 228 -18.63 -4.01 -6.63
C ILE A 228 -18.06 -3.36 -7.88
N THR A 229 -16.83 -2.85 -7.78
CA THR A 229 -16.10 -2.34 -8.95
C THR A 229 -14.78 -3.09 -9.11
N VAL A 230 -14.38 -3.29 -10.36
CA VAL A 230 -13.10 -3.87 -10.79
C VAL A 230 -12.49 -2.86 -11.75
N THR A 231 -11.37 -2.28 -11.36
CA THR A 231 -10.78 -1.13 -12.05
C THR A 231 -9.25 -1.25 -12.11
N ASP A 232 -8.65 -0.66 -13.12
CA ASP A 232 -7.22 -0.40 -13.25
C ASP A 232 -7.01 1.09 -13.56
N ASP A 233 -6.61 1.47 -14.78
CA ASP A 233 -6.68 2.83 -15.29
C ASP A 233 -8.09 3.21 -15.79
N ASP A 234 -8.95 2.22 -16.03
CA ASP A 234 -10.36 2.42 -16.31
C ASP A 234 -11.26 1.45 -15.51
N THR A 235 -12.56 1.39 -15.85
CA THR A 235 -13.48 0.43 -15.23
C THR A 235 -13.65 -0.81 -16.12
N ILE A 236 -13.15 -1.94 -15.63
CA ILE A 236 -13.32 -3.26 -16.25
C ILE A 236 -14.74 -3.78 -16.01
N TYR A 237 -15.24 -3.70 -14.77
CA TYR A 237 -16.57 -4.16 -14.40
C TYR A 237 -17.10 -3.40 -13.19
N ALA A 238 -18.37 -2.98 -13.25
CA ALA A 238 -19.07 -2.39 -12.13
C ALA A 238 -20.48 -2.98 -12.05
N ALA A 239 -20.95 -3.26 -10.85
CA ALA A 239 -22.31 -3.73 -10.63
C ALA A 239 -22.81 -3.42 -9.22
N THR A 240 -24.12 -3.19 -9.11
CA THR A 240 -24.81 -2.97 -7.84
C THR A 240 -25.85 -4.06 -7.63
N ILE A 241 -25.74 -4.76 -6.51
CA ILE A 241 -26.80 -5.63 -6.00
C ILE A 241 -27.68 -4.76 -5.11
N SER A 242 -28.87 -4.39 -5.61
CA SER A 242 -29.77 -3.51 -4.85
C SER A 242 -30.28 -4.18 -3.58
N ALA A 243 -30.49 -3.37 -2.54
CA ALA A 243 -31.04 -3.79 -1.26
C ALA A 243 -32.32 -4.62 -1.44
N GLY A 244 -32.43 -5.71 -0.68
CA GLY A 244 -33.61 -6.58 -0.66
C GLY A 244 -33.80 -7.47 -1.88
N THR A 245 -32.94 -7.38 -2.91
CA THR A 245 -33.05 -8.23 -4.11
C THR A 245 -32.49 -9.65 -3.90
N MET A 246 -31.55 -9.82 -2.96
CA MET A 246 -31.04 -11.15 -2.62
C MET A 246 -32.05 -11.88 -1.73
N THR A 247 -32.52 -13.05 -2.17
CA THR A 247 -33.39 -13.88 -1.33
C THR A 247 -32.61 -14.48 -0.17
N GLU A 248 -33.07 -14.22 1.05
CA GLU A 248 -32.57 -14.87 2.25
C GLU A 248 -32.96 -16.36 2.25
N LYS A 249 -31.96 -17.25 2.19
CA LYS A 249 -32.14 -18.72 2.22
C LYS A 249 -32.01 -19.29 3.62
N LYS A 250 -31.24 -18.60 4.47
CA LYS A 250 -31.11 -18.89 5.90
C LYS A 250 -31.01 -17.55 6.63
N PRO A 251 -31.93 -17.27 7.58
CA PRO A 251 -31.95 -16.00 8.31
C PRO A 251 -30.59 -15.60 8.86
N GLY A 252 -30.14 -14.39 8.53
CA GLY A 252 -28.89 -13.78 8.99
C GLY A 252 -27.62 -14.49 8.53
N ALA A 253 -27.69 -15.45 7.61
CA ALA A 253 -26.55 -16.31 7.29
C ALA A 253 -26.34 -16.58 5.81
N VAL A 254 -27.39 -16.63 4.98
CA VAL A 254 -27.24 -16.97 3.56
C VAL A 254 -28.24 -16.18 2.72
N TRP A 255 -27.70 -15.41 1.77
CA TRP A 255 -28.45 -14.69 0.75
C TRP A 255 -28.03 -15.17 -0.63
N ALA A 256 -28.98 -15.22 -1.55
CA ALA A 256 -28.73 -15.61 -2.93
C ALA A 256 -29.59 -14.83 -3.91
N LEU A 257 -28.95 -14.32 -4.96
CA LEU A 257 -29.57 -13.76 -6.15
C LEU A 257 -29.30 -14.71 -7.33
N SER A 258 -30.32 -14.96 -8.13
CA SER A 258 -30.20 -15.70 -9.39
C SER A 258 -31.02 -14.97 -10.44
N GLU A 259 -30.35 -14.25 -11.32
CA GLU A 259 -30.97 -13.44 -12.36
C GLU A 259 -30.44 -13.92 -13.73
N PRO A 260 -31.10 -14.90 -14.39
CA PRO A 260 -30.60 -15.48 -15.63
C PRO A 260 -30.42 -14.48 -16.77
N SER A 261 -31.17 -13.37 -16.78
CA SER A 261 -31.04 -12.32 -17.80
C SER A 261 -29.79 -11.45 -17.58
N GLY A 262 -29.30 -11.37 -16.34
CA GLY A 262 -28.21 -10.49 -15.95
C GLY A 262 -28.62 -9.02 -15.71
N THR A 263 -29.88 -8.63 -15.87
CA THR A 263 -30.31 -7.24 -15.70
C THR A 263 -30.22 -6.78 -14.22
N PRO A 264 -29.74 -5.55 -13.91
CA PRO A 264 -29.18 -4.55 -14.84
C PRO A 264 -27.70 -4.78 -15.19
N ASP A 265 -26.86 -5.20 -14.24
CA ASP A 265 -25.39 -5.06 -14.35
C ASP A 265 -24.65 -6.36 -14.71
N GLY A 266 -25.30 -7.19 -15.51
CA GLY A 266 -24.76 -8.48 -15.93
C GLY A 266 -24.72 -9.58 -14.86
N ILE A 267 -25.18 -9.33 -13.62
CA ILE A 267 -25.09 -10.31 -12.53
C ILE A 267 -26.01 -11.50 -12.81
N LYS A 268 -25.43 -12.66 -13.09
CA LYS A 268 -26.18 -13.92 -13.25
C LYS A 268 -26.52 -14.55 -11.91
N LYS A 269 -25.53 -14.57 -11.01
CA LYS A 269 -25.65 -15.13 -9.67
C LYS A 269 -24.80 -14.34 -8.70
N ALA A 270 -25.38 -14.01 -7.56
CA ALA A 270 -24.64 -13.54 -6.40
C ALA A 270 -25.01 -14.38 -5.16
N THR A 271 -24.04 -14.63 -4.29
CA THR A 271 -24.30 -15.25 -2.98
C THR A 271 -23.51 -14.52 -1.91
N PHE A 272 -24.15 -14.22 -0.80
CA PHE A 272 -23.49 -13.73 0.40
C PHE A 272 -23.74 -14.72 1.53
N LYS A 273 -22.68 -15.15 2.21
CA LYS A 273 -22.75 -16.15 3.28
C LYS A 273 -21.98 -15.68 4.47
N ILE A 274 -22.59 -15.75 5.64
CA ILE A 274 -21.97 -15.47 6.94
C ILE A 274 -21.99 -16.77 7.75
N ASN A 275 -20.84 -17.18 8.27
CA ASN A 275 -20.76 -18.36 9.11
C ASN A 275 -20.95 -18.02 10.60
N ALA A 276 -20.99 -19.04 11.47
CA ALA A 276 -21.19 -18.86 12.91
C ALA A 276 -20.07 -18.05 13.62
N LYS A 277 -18.93 -17.82 12.96
CA LYS A 277 -17.82 -17.01 13.48
C LYS A 277 -17.88 -15.56 12.99
N GLY A 278 -18.90 -15.17 12.21
CA GLY A 278 -19.00 -13.85 11.59
C GLY A 278 -18.18 -13.69 10.31
N GLU A 279 -17.57 -14.76 9.78
CA GLU A 279 -16.79 -14.69 8.54
C GLU A 279 -17.72 -14.68 7.32
N GLY A 280 -17.51 -13.71 6.44
CA GLY A 280 -18.31 -13.46 5.25
C GLY A 280 -17.69 -14.01 3.98
N LYS A 281 -18.54 -14.41 3.03
CA LYS A 281 -18.13 -14.74 1.67
C LYS A 281 -19.13 -14.22 0.66
N LEU A 282 -18.70 -13.20 -0.10
CA LEU A 282 -19.41 -12.68 -1.26
C LEU A 282 -18.90 -13.39 -2.52
N SER A 283 -19.79 -13.84 -3.38
CA SER A 283 -19.43 -14.43 -4.67
C SER A 283 -20.37 -13.90 -5.74
N VAL A 284 -19.80 -13.44 -6.86
CA VAL A 284 -20.54 -12.91 -8.01
C VAL A 284 -20.06 -13.59 -9.28
N SER A 285 -20.99 -13.89 -10.18
CA SER A 285 -20.70 -14.33 -11.53
C SER A 285 -21.67 -13.72 -12.51
N THR A 286 -21.16 -13.35 -13.68
CA THR A 286 -21.95 -12.65 -14.70
C THR A 286 -22.52 -13.58 -15.76
N VAL A 287 -23.47 -13.06 -16.54
CA VAL A 287 -23.78 -13.55 -17.88
C VAL A 287 -22.61 -13.20 -18.83
N SER A 288 -22.79 -13.50 -20.12
CA SER A 288 -21.88 -13.00 -21.15
C SER A 288 -22.00 -11.48 -21.25
N LEU A 289 -20.87 -10.79 -21.22
CA LEU A 289 -20.77 -9.34 -21.28
C LEU A 289 -19.78 -8.92 -22.37
N ASP A 290 -19.81 -7.64 -22.71
CA ASP A 290 -18.73 -6.98 -23.42
C ASP A 290 -17.85 -6.26 -22.38
N LEU A 291 -16.62 -6.75 -22.18
CA LEU A 291 -15.67 -6.18 -21.22
C LEU A 291 -14.48 -5.60 -22.00
N ALA A 292 -14.76 -4.66 -22.90
CA ALA A 292 -13.79 -4.07 -23.82
C ALA A 292 -12.55 -3.48 -23.12
N ASN A 293 -12.73 -3.03 -21.89
CA ASN A 293 -11.69 -2.46 -21.03
C ASN A 293 -10.83 -3.52 -20.31
N ALA A 294 -11.17 -4.81 -20.41
CA ALA A 294 -10.39 -5.87 -19.79
C ALA A 294 -9.14 -6.21 -20.60
N ASP A 295 -8.01 -5.60 -20.27
CA ASP A 295 -6.75 -5.88 -20.93
C ASP A 295 -6.20 -7.28 -20.62
N LEU A 296 -5.81 -8.01 -21.67
CA LEU A 296 -5.10 -9.29 -21.52
C LEU A 296 -3.59 -9.07 -21.36
N THR A 297 -3.22 -8.27 -20.36
CA THR A 297 -1.83 -8.04 -19.92
C THR A 297 -1.71 -8.27 -18.41
N ASN A 298 -0.49 -8.43 -17.89
CA ASN A 298 -0.30 -8.49 -16.44
C ASN A 298 -0.29 -7.05 -15.90
N HIS A 299 -1.26 -6.70 -15.06
CA HIS A 299 -1.38 -5.36 -14.48
C HIS A 299 -2.04 -5.42 -13.10
N PHE A 300 -1.98 -4.32 -12.36
CA PHE A 300 -2.66 -4.19 -11.08
C PHE A 300 -4.13 -3.87 -11.31
N VAL A 301 -5.01 -4.62 -10.66
CA VAL A 301 -6.44 -4.37 -10.66
C VAL A 301 -6.88 -4.17 -9.22
N GLU A 302 -7.56 -3.06 -8.98
CA GLU A 302 -8.28 -2.79 -7.75
C GLU A 302 -9.69 -3.36 -7.84
N THR A 303 -10.10 -4.11 -6.81
CA THR A 303 -11.50 -4.44 -6.60
C THR A 303 -12.00 -3.74 -5.36
N THR A 304 -13.12 -3.03 -5.48
CA THR A 304 -13.79 -2.39 -4.36
C THR A 304 -15.11 -3.08 -4.05
N ILE A 305 -15.46 -3.16 -2.78
CA ILE A 305 -16.80 -3.53 -2.31
C ILE A 305 -17.28 -2.41 -1.41
N THR A 306 -18.42 -1.81 -1.72
CA THR A 306 -19.02 -0.74 -0.93
C THR A 306 -20.46 -1.07 -0.57
N ALA A 307 -20.86 -0.65 0.63
CA ALA A 307 -22.24 -0.68 1.10
C ALA A 307 -22.41 0.41 2.16
N SER A 308 -23.36 1.34 1.98
CA SER A 308 -23.49 2.52 2.82
C SER A 308 -22.14 3.27 3.00
N THR A 309 -21.67 3.47 4.23
CA THR A 309 -20.35 4.06 4.55
C THR A 309 -19.19 3.06 4.53
N TYR A 310 -19.47 1.76 4.43
CA TYR A 310 -18.44 0.74 4.33
C TYR A 310 -17.84 0.72 2.93
N SER A 311 -16.50 0.68 2.88
CA SER A 311 -15.71 0.47 1.69
C SER A 311 -14.55 -0.46 2.03
N ALA A 312 -14.30 -1.45 1.20
CA ALA A 312 -13.12 -2.30 1.28
C ALA A 312 -12.46 -2.41 -0.08
N ARG A 313 -11.13 -2.31 -0.09
CA ARG A 313 -10.33 -2.32 -1.31
C ARG A 313 -9.38 -3.50 -1.32
N HIS A 314 -9.22 -4.09 -2.50
CA HIS A 314 -8.26 -5.16 -2.72
C HIS A 314 -7.56 -4.94 -4.07
N SER A 315 -6.37 -4.34 -4.00
CA SER A 315 -5.49 -4.15 -5.16
C SER A 315 -4.41 -5.21 -5.20
N ARG A 316 -4.33 -5.96 -6.30
CA ARG A 316 -3.30 -7.00 -6.53
C ARG A 316 -2.92 -7.05 -8.00
N LEU A 317 -1.76 -7.66 -8.26
CA LEU A 317 -1.40 -8.08 -9.60
C LEU A 317 -2.40 -9.12 -10.10
N TRP A 318 -2.96 -8.89 -11.27
CA TRP A 318 -3.67 -9.90 -12.03
C TRP A 318 -2.79 -10.36 -13.19
N THR A 319 -2.83 -11.66 -13.48
CA THR A 319 -1.98 -12.26 -14.51
C THR A 319 -2.80 -12.95 -15.57
N VAL A 320 -2.31 -12.91 -16.80
CA VAL A 320 -2.90 -13.57 -17.94
C VAL A 320 -2.62 -15.07 -17.92
N LYS A 321 -3.66 -15.87 -18.15
CA LYS A 321 -3.57 -17.32 -18.36
C LYS A 321 -4.48 -17.72 -19.51
N GLY A 322 -3.91 -17.71 -20.73
CA GLY A 322 -4.68 -17.85 -21.97
C GLY A 322 -5.64 -16.67 -22.12
N VAL A 323 -6.93 -16.96 -22.33
CA VAL A 323 -8.01 -15.97 -22.46
C VAL A 323 -8.57 -15.50 -21.11
N SER A 324 -7.76 -15.45 -20.06
CA SER A 324 -8.25 -15.11 -18.72
C SER A 324 -7.26 -14.28 -17.94
N LEU A 325 -7.72 -13.15 -17.43
CA LEU A 325 -7.03 -12.34 -16.45
C LEU A 325 -7.47 -12.81 -15.06
N LYS A 326 -6.51 -13.13 -14.17
CA LYS A 326 -6.80 -13.72 -12.84
C LYS A 326 -6.04 -13.03 -11.74
N SER A 327 -6.72 -12.74 -10.63
CA SER A 327 -6.10 -12.16 -9.44
C SER A 327 -5.08 -13.12 -8.82
N GLN A 328 -3.91 -12.60 -8.46
CA GLN A 328 -3.01 -13.28 -7.55
C GLN A 328 -3.51 -13.18 -6.09
N ASN A 329 -3.11 -14.12 -5.24
CA ASN A 329 -3.46 -14.19 -3.82
C ASN A 329 -2.21 -14.39 -2.98
#